data_AF-A0A1L5L2U3-F1
#
_entry.id   AF-A0A1L5L2U3-F1
#
_cell.length_a   1.000
_cell.length_b   1.000
_cell.length_c   1.000
_cell.angle_alpha   90.00
_cell.angle_beta   90.00
_cell.angle_gamma   90.00
#
_symmetry.space_group_name_H-M   'P 1'
#
loop_
_entity.id
_entity.type
_entity.pdbx_description
1 polymer ?
#
loop_
_entity_poly.entity_id
_entity_poly.type
_entity_poly.pdbx_seq_one_letter_code
_entity_poly.pdbx_strand_id
1 'polypeptide(L)' 'VGISNSDVRREHDMQTALLEVKRKFGRNAVIKAMDMEDGATGQDRNRQIGGHRA' A
#
# COMPACT_ATOMS: atom_id res chain seq x y z
N VAL A 1 -2.00 26.60 2.59
CA VAL A 1 -2.48 25.50 3.45
C VAL A 1 -1.36 25.18 4.43
N GLY A 2 -1.53 25.45 5.72
CA GLY A 2 -0.53 25.13 6.74
C GLY A 2 -0.77 23.72 7.25
N ILE A 3 0.11 22.77 6.95
CA ILE A 3 0.05 21.41 7.50
C ILE A 3 0.63 21.48 8.91
N SER A 4 -0.13 21.03 9.91
CA SER A 4 0.34 21.02 11.29
C SER A 4 1.29 19.82 11.55
N ASN A 5 2.19 19.94 12.52
CA ASN A 5 3.06 18.82 12.90
C ASN A 5 2.27 17.59 13.36
N SER A 6 1.08 17.78 13.94
CA SER A 6 0.16 16.68 14.27
C SER A 6 -0.37 15.95 13.05
N ASP A 7 -0.68 16.66 11.97
CA ASP A 7 -1.16 16.05 10.72
C ASP A 7 -0.06 15.20 10.09
N VAL A 8 1.18 15.67 10.12
CA VAL A 8 2.35 14.92 9.62
C VAL A 8 2.56 13.63 10.42
N ARG A 9 2.48 13.68 11.75
CA ARG A 9 2.64 12.49 12.60
C ARG A 9 1.52 11.48 12.34
N ARG A 10 0.27 11.94 12.25
CA ARG A 10 -0.87 11.08 11.95
C ARG A 10 -0.72 10.41 10.58
N GLU A 11 -0.30 11.15 9.56
CA GLU A 11 -0.05 10.63 8.22
C GLU A 11 1.07 9.58 8.23
N HIS A 12 2.18 9.86 8.92
CA HIS A 12 3.28 8.91 9.08
C HIS A 12 2.84 7.60 9.75
N ASP A 13 2.04 7.68 10.81
CA ASP A 13 1.54 6.51 11.52
C ASP A 13 0.59 5.68 10.63
N MET A 14 -0.28 6.33 9.85
CA MET A 14 -1.13 5.65 8.87
C MET A 14 -0.32 4.95 7.79
N GLN A 15 0.71 5.61 7.24
CA GLN A 15 1.59 5.01 6.24
C GLN A 15 2.35 3.80 6.80
N THR A 16 2.81 3.90 8.05
CA THR A 16 3.52 2.81 8.73
C THR A 16 2.59 1.62 8.93
N ALA A 17 1.37 1.84 9.45
CA ALA A 17 0.38 0.77 9.62
C ALA A 17 0.04 0.09 8.28
N LEU A 18 -0.11 0.85 7.20
CA LEU A 18 -0.36 0.30 5.88
C LEU A 18 0.79 -0.60 5.38
N LEU A 19 2.04 -0.21 5.64
CA LEU A 19 3.22 -1.01 5.31
C LEU A 19 3.27 -2.30 6.12
N GLU A 20 2.97 -2.26 7.40
CA GLU A 20 2.92 -3.45 8.27
C GLU A 20 1.88 -4.46 7.80
N VAL A 21 0.67 -3.99 7.46
CA VAL A 21 -0.38 -4.83 6.87
C VAL A 21 0.11 -5.49 5.58
N LYS A 22 0.74 -4.74 4.67
CA LYS A 22 1.25 -5.28 3.40
C LYS A 22 2.42 -6.25 3.59
N ARG A 23 3.27 -6.04 4.61
CA ARG A 23 4.36 -6.98 4.95
C ARG A 23 3.81 -8.28 5.51
N LYS A 24 2.79 -8.22 6.37
CA LYS A 24 2.20 -9.39 7.03
C LYS A 24 1.28 -10.20 6.12
N PHE A 25 0.47 -9.55 5.29
CA PHE A 25 -0.59 -10.18 4.51
C PHE A 25 -0.36 -10.13 3.00
N GLY A 26 0.77 -9.57 2.55
CA GLY A 26 1.15 -9.47 1.14
C GLY A 26 0.77 -8.14 0.50
N ARG A 27 1.39 -7.85 -0.66
CA ARG A 27 1.28 -6.55 -1.35
C ARG A 27 -0.14 -6.20 -1.81
N ASN A 28 -0.99 -7.21 -2.01
CA ASN A 28 -2.40 -7.07 -2.37
C ASN A 28 -3.35 -7.01 -1.16
N ALA A 29 -2.85 -6.96 0.08
CA ALA A 29 -3.70 -6.82 1.27
C ALA A 29 -4.46 -5.49 1.32
N VAL A 30 -3.93 -4.45 0.66
CA VAL A 30 -4.64 -3.18 0.42
C VAL A 30 -4.38 -2.72 -1.01
N ILE A 31 -5.45 -2.63 -1.79
CA ILE A 31 -5.45 -2.33 -3.21
C ILE A 31 -6.06 -0.94 -3.42
N LYS A 32 -5.47 -0.13 -4.30
CA LYS A 32 -6.06 1.16 -4.67
C LYS A 32 -7.16 0.94 -5.70
N ALA A 33 -8.20 1.77 -5.69
CA ALA A 33 -9.28 1.69 -6.67
C ALA A 33 -8.75 1.74 -8.13
N MET A 34 -7.77 2.59 -8.41
CA MET A 34 -7.10 2.67 -9.71
C MET A 34 -6.42 1.37 -10.15
N ASP A 35 -6.02 0.51 -9.21
CA ASP A 35 -5.42 -0.80 -9.51
C ASP A 35 -6.49 -1.88 -9.82
N MET A 36 -7.78 -1.52 -9.78
CA MET A 36 -8.92 -2.39 -10.12
C MET A 36 -9.59 -2.02 -11.46
N GLU A 37 -9.14 -0.94 -12.10
CA GLU A 37 -9.67 -0.51 -13.39
C GLU A 37 -9.28 -1.48 -14.51
N ASP A 38 -10.08 -1.54 -15.59
CA ASP A 38 -9.79 -2.36 -16.74
C ASP A 38 -8.43 -1.98 -17.36
N GLY A 39 -7.55 -2.98 -17.52
CA GLY A 39 -6.19 -2.77 -18.01
C GLY A 39 -5.17 -2.34 -16.93
N ALA A 40 -5.59 -2.16 -15.67
CA ALA A 40 -4.66 -1.93 -14.58
C ALA A 40 -3.80 -3.17 -14.30
N THR A 41 -2.49 -3.00 -14.18
CA THR A 41 -1.51 -4.10 -13.98
C THR A 41 -0.99 -4.20 -12.55
N GLY A 42 -1.49 -3.34 -11.65
CA GLY A 42 -0.98 -3.19 -10.29
C GLY A 42 -1.04 -4.49 -9.48
N GLN A 43 -2.18 -5.19 -9.52
CA GLN A 43 -2.36 -6.45 -8.81
C GLN A 43 -1.49 -7.58 -9.37
N ASP A 44 -1.36 -7.66 -10.69
CA ASP A 44 -0.57 -8.71 -11.36
C ASP A 44 0.92 -8.52 -11.11
N ARG A 45 1.42 -7.29 -11.23
CA ARG A 45 2.78 -6.95 -10.82
C ARG A 45 3.02 -7.29 -9.35
N ASN A 46 2.07 -6.98 -8.47
CA ASN A 46 2.20 -7.31 -7.04
C ASN A 46 2.29 -8.82 -6.79
N ARG A 47 1.66 -9.67 -7.61
CA ARG A 47 1.81 -11.13 -7.57
C ARG A 47 3.17 -11.60 -8.10
N GLN A 48 3.69 -10.93 -9.14
CA GLN A 48 4.99 -11.27 -9.75
C GLN A 48 6.19 -10.87 -8.88
N ILE A 49 6.14 -9.68 -8.28
CA ILE A 49 7.21 -9.13 -7.41
C ILE A 49 6.97 -9.51 -5.94
N GLY A 50 5.75 -9.91 -5.60
CA GLY A 50 5.30 -10.19 -4.24
C GLY A 50 4.63 -11.55 -4.11
N GLY A 51 5.45 -12.58 -4.20
CA GLY A 51 5.16 -13.91 -3.69
C GLY A 51 6.51 -14.55 -3.41
N HIS A 52 6.70 -15.15 -2.25
CA HIS A 52 7.96 -15.81 -1.88
C HIS A 52 8.52 -16.65 -3.04
N ARG A 53 9.55 -16.13 -3.71
CA ARG A 53 10.73 -16.88 -4.18
C ARG A 53 11.91 -16.50 -3.29
N ALA A 54 11.73 -16.71 -1.99
CA ALA A 54 12.80 -16.93 -1.04
C ALA A 54 12.52 -18.29 -0.40
#